data_AF-A0A8T2PS51-F1
#
_entry.id   AF-A0A8T2PS51-F1
#
_cell.length_a   1.000
_cell.length_b   1.000
_cell.length_c   1.000
_cell.angle_alpha   90.00
_cell.angle_beta   90.00
_cell.angle_gamma   90.00
#
_symmetry.space_group_name_H-M   'P 1'
#
loop_
_entity.id
_entity.type
_entity.pdbx_description
1 polymer ?
#
loop_
_entity_poly.entity_id
_entity_poly.type
_entity_poly.pdbx_seq_one_letter_code
_entity_poly.pdbx_strand_id
1 'polypeptide(L)'
;MTTLDSEPGLLYGGAVEHECNPQRSIGYYLEALLMLAPFMKNPLRAVLKGVTNDQKDPSVVKRGMPPGGGGEVLFSCPVRRTIRPVQLTDPGKIKRIRGTAYPVF
;
A
#
# COMPACT_ATOMS: atom_id res chain seq x y z
N MET A 1 5.04 27.90 -14.41
CA MET A 1 6.11 27.67 -13.42
C MET A 1 5.43 27.54 -12.07
N THR A 2 5.03 26.33 -11.69
CA THR A 2 4.38 26.07 -10.39
C THR A 2 5.48 25.74 -9.38
N THR A 3 5.84 26.73 -8.56
CA THR A 3 6.69 26.53 -7.38
C THR A 3 5.85 25.80 -6.33
N LEU A 4 6.22 24.55 -6.06
CA LEU A 4 5.61 23.74 -5.02
C LEU A 4 6.50 23.88 -3.79
N ASP A 5 6.10 24.74 -2.86
CA ASP A 5 6.82 24.96 -1.61
C ASP A 5 6.55 23.77 -0.68
N SER A 6 7.34 22.71 -0.81
CA SER A 6 7.36 21.62 0.15
C SER A 6 8.48 21.87 1.15
N GLU A 7 8.13 22.35 2.35
CA GLU A 7 9.07 22.29 3.47
C GLU A 7 9.36 20.80 3.78
N PRO A 8 10.65 20.37 3.79
CA PRO A 8 11.01 19.02 4.19
C PRO A 8 10.76 18.86 5.70
N GLY A 9 9.51 18.58 6.05
CA GLY A 9 9.06 18.31 7.40
C GLY A 9 9.20 16.83 7.77
N LEU A 10 9.33 16.58 9.08
CA LEU A 10 9.30 15.24 9.66
C LEU A 10 8.00 14.51 9.27
N LEU A 11 8.07 13.24 8.86
CA LEU A 11 6.87 12.44 8.57
C LEU A 11 6.12 12.12 9.86
N TYR A 12 5.07 12.90 10.15
CA TYR A 12 4.32 12.77 11.40
C TYR A 12 3.47 11.49 11.49
N GLY A 13 3.09 10.87 10.36
CA GLY A 13 2.14 9.75 10.35
C GLY A 13 0.74 10.15 10.84
N GLY A 14 -0.15 9.16 11.03
CA GLY A 14 -1.54 9.40 11.48
C GLY A 14 -2.60 8.73 10.61
N ALA A 15 -3.87 9.12 10.80
CA ALA A 15 -4.98 8.64 9.98
C ALA A 15 -5.11 9.52 8.72
N VAL A 16 -5.11 8.90 7.54
CA VAL A 16 -5.24 9.61 6.25
C VAL A 16 -6.23 8.88 5.37
N GLU A 17 -7.15 9.59 4.75
CA GLU A 17 -7.97 9.08 3.65
C GLU A 17 -7.52 9.74 2.36
N HIS A 18 -7.36 8.95 1.30
CA HIS A 18 -6.91 9.43 -0.01
C HIS A 18 -7.67 8.75 -1.14
N GLU A 19 -8.24 9.57 -2.02
CA GLU A 19 -8.79 9.12 -3.30
C GLU A 19 -7.66 9.07 -4.33
N CYS A 20 -7.30 7.85 -4.73
CA CYS A 20 -6.23 7.59 -5.68
C CYS A 20 -6.66 7.97 -7.09
N ASN A 21 -5.74 8.58 -7.85
CA ASN A 21 -5.95 8.88 -9.27
C ASN A 21 -6.16 7.56 -10.06
N PRO A 22 -7.21 7.46 -10.91
CA PRO A 22 -7.53 6.26 -11.69
C PRO A 22 -6.50 5.90 -12.78
N GLN A 23 -5.50 6.75 -13.05
CA GLN A 23 -4.41 6.44 -13.99
C GLN A 23 -3.39 5.40 -13.48
N ARG A 24 -3.44 5.05 -12.20
CA ARG A 24 -2.57 4.07 -11.54
C ARG A 24 -3.38 3.26 -10.54
N SER A 25 -2.93 2.06 -10.21
CA SER A 25 -3.57 1.30 -9.14
C SER A 25 -3.21 1.83 -7.75
N ILE A 26 -4.01 1.49 -6.75
CA ILE A 26 -3.71 1.71 -5.32
C ILE A 26 -2.36 1.08 -4.91
N GLY A 27 -1.90 0.04 -5.62
CA GLY A 27 -0.61 -0.61 -5.40
C GLY A 27 0.56 0.37 -5.45
N TYR A 28 0.53 1.32 -6.38
CA TYR A 28 1.55 2.36 -6.53
C TYR A 28 1.72 3.19 -5.25
N TYR A 29 0.61 3.59 -4.63
CA TYR A 29 0.62 4.36 -3.39
C TYR A 29 1.05 3.51 -2.21
N LEU A 30 0.68 2.24 -2.19
CA LEU A 30 1.08 1.30 -1.12
C LEU A 30 2.57 1.04 -1.10
N GLU A 31 3.24 0.95 -2.26
CA GLU A 31 4.69 0.81 -2.33
C GLU A 31 5.39 2.00 -1.66
N ALA A 32 4.96 3.22 -1.96
CA ALA A 32 5.48 4.43 -1.33
C ALA A 32 5.23 4.41 0.19
N LEU A 33 4.01 4.04 0.63
CA LEU A 33 3.68 3.93 2.04
C LEU A 33 4.48 2.84 2.75
N LEU A 34 4.75 1.69 2.11
CA LEU A 34 5.58 0.63 2.69
C LEU A 34 7.01 1.08 2.97
N MET A 35 7.57 1.93 2.10
CA MET A 35 8.91 2.48 2.25
C MET A 35 8.95 3.57 3.33
N LEU A 36 7.90 4.40 3.45
CA LEU A 36 7.88 5.55 4.36
C LEU A 36 7.34 5.23 5.76
N ALA A 37 6.35 4.36 5.87
CA ALA A 37 5.63 4.08 7.11
C ALA A 37 6.52 3.63 8.29
N PRO A 38 7.61 2.85 8.10
CA PRO A 38 8.50 2.48 9.20
C PRO A 38 9.20 3.66 9.87
N PHE A 39 9.35 4.79 9.16
CA PHE A 39 10.07 5.98 9.63
C PHE A 39 9.14 7.07 10.19
N MET A 40 7.83 6.83 10.23
CA MET A 40 6.87 7.81 10.73
C MET A 40 6.87 7.88 12.26
N LYS A 41 6.70 9.09 12.79
CA LYS A 41 6.69 9.34 14.24
C LYS A 41 5.47 8.73 14.96
N ASN A 42 4.31 8.75 14.30
CA ASN A 42 3.07 8.15 14.79
C ASN A 42 2.63 6.98 13.89
N PRO A 43 1.78 6.05 14.40
CA PRO A 43 1.23 4.97 13.59
C PRO A 43 0.53 5.52 12.35
N LEU A 44 0.84 4.96 11.18
CA LEU A 44 0.15 5.30 9.94
C LEU A 44 -1.07 4.41 9.77
N ARG A 45 -2.23 5.03 9.56
CA ARG A 45 -3.47 4.36 9.15
C ARG A 45 -4.01 5.06 7.91
N ALA A 46 -3.72 4.53 6.73
CA ALA A 46 -4.15 5.10 5.46
C ALA A 46 -5.33 4.32 4.87
N VAL A 47 -6.38 5.01 4.43
CA VAL A 47 -7.49 4.49 3.65
C VAL A 47 -7.32 5.01 2.22
N LEU A 48 -7.07 4.10 1.28
CA LEU A 48 -6.86 4.41 -0.12
C LEU A 48 -8.06 3.92 -0.93
N LYS A 49 -8.77 4.81 -1.62
CA LYS A 49 -9.95 4.50 -2.44
C LYS A 49 -9.62 4.72 -3.91
N GLY A 50 -9.87 3.75 -4.78
CA GLY A 50 -9.53 3.84 -6.19
C GLY A 50 -9.44 2.49 -6.90
N VAL A 51 -8.70 2.46 -8.00
CA VAL A 51 -8.54 1.27 -8.84
C VAL A 51 -7.59 0.27 -8.15
N THR A 52 -8.03 -0.97 -7.91
CA THR A 52 -7.23 -2.01 -7.26
C THR A 52 -6.59 -3.01 -8.23
N ASN A 53 -7.02 -3.02 -9.50
CA ASN A 53 -6.44 -3.85 -10.55
C ASN A 53 -5.80 -2.96 -11.62
N ASP A 54 -4.55 -3.24 -11.95
CA ASP A 54 -3.87 -2.74 -13.15
C ASP A 54 -2.91 -3.87 -13.57
N GLN A 55 -2.66 -4.02 -14.87
CA GLN A 55 -1.67 -4.99 -15.37
C GLN A 55 -0.23 -4.56 -15.05
N LYS A 56 0.00 -3.28 -14.78
CA LYS A 56 1.34 -2.71 -14.60
C LYS A 56 1.81 -2.63 -13.15
N ASP A 57 0.89 -2.64 -12.20
CA ASP A 57 1.16 -2.41 -10.77
C ASP A 57 0.68 -3.60 -9.91
N PRO A 58 1.23 -3.81 -8.69
CA PRO A 58 0.78 -4.87 -7.80
C PRO A 58 -0.68 -4.66 -7.36
N SER A 59 -1.54 -5.62 -7.72
CA SER A 59 -2.97 -5.57 -7.40
C SER A 59 -3.25 -5.95 -5.94
N VAL A 60 -4.04 -5.12 -5.25
CA VAL A 60 -4.48 -5.40 -3.87
C VAL A 60 -5.95 -5.77 -3.87
N VAL A 61 -6.22 -7.06 -3.73
CA VAL A 61 -7.57 -7.61 -3.74
C VAL A 61 -8.25 -7.34 -2.40
N LYS A 62 -8.79 -6.13 -2.23
CA LYS A 62 -9.93 -5.90 -1.32
C LYS A 62 -11.18 -5.71 -2.17
N ARG A 63 -12.22 -6.45 -1.79
CA ARG A 63 -13.48 -6.68 -2.53
C ARG A 63 -14.16 -5.38 -2.96
N GLY A 64 -13.95 -4.99 -4.22
CA GLY A 64 -14.77 -4.02 -4.94
C GLY A 64 -14.83 -4.47 -6.39
N MET A 65 -15.98 -4.98 -6.84
CA MET A 65 -16.19 -5.46 -8.20
C MET A 65 -16.97 -4.40 -9.01
N PRO A 66 -16.64 -4.16 -10.30
CA PRO A 66 -17.47 -3.32 -11.19
C PRO A 66 -18.94 -3.81 -11.23
N PRO A 67 -19.94 -2.95 -11.52
CA PRO A 67 -19.85 -1.62 -12.15
C PRO A 67 -19.75 -0.44 -11.17
N GLY A 68 -19.92 -0.65 -9.86
CA GLY A 68 -19.71 0.37 -8.80
C GLY A 68 -18.33 0.28 -8.13
N GLY A 69 -17.36 -0.33 -8.83
CA GLY A 69 -16.09 -0.85 -8.32
C GLY A 69 -15.06 0.21 -7.93
N GLY A 70 -15.30 0.92 -6.84
CA GLY A 70 -14.24 1.58 -6.08
C GLY A 70 -13.59 0.55 -5.15
N GLY A 71 -12.35 0.15 -5.41
CA GLY A 71 -11.61 -0.67 -4.47
C GLY A 71 -11.10 0.18 -3.31
N GLU A 72 -11.18 -0.33 -2.09
CA GLU A 72 -10.69 0.35 -0.89
C GLU A 72 -9.62 -0.50 -0.20
N VAL A 73 -8.45 0.09 0.08
CA VAL A 73 -7.40 -0.55 0.86
C VAL A 73 -7.18 0.22 2.16
N LEU A 74 -7.25 -0.50 3.26
CA LEU A 74 -6.82 -0.01 4.57
C LEU A 74 -5.38 -0.48 4.81
N PHE A 75 -4.44 0.44 4.81
CA PHE A 75 -3.06 0.23 5.22
C PHE A 75 -2.86 0.67 6.66
N SER A 76 -2.26 -0.18 7.49
CA SER A 76 -1.96 0.14 8.89
C SER A 76 -0.55 -0.30 9.22
N CYS A 77 0.29 0.63 9.67
CA CYS A 77 1.64 0.35 10.12
C CYS A 77 1.89 1.00 11.50
N PRO A 78 2.13 0.21 12.55
CA PRO A 78 2.52 0.76 13.84
C PRO A 78 3.96 1.30 13.79
N VAL A 79 4.27 2.27 14.65
CA VAL A 79 5.64 2.77 14.80
C VAL A 79 6.55 1.63 15.26
N ARG A 80 7.49 1.23 14.41
CA ARG A 80 8.50 0.23 14.76
C ARG A 80 9.76 0.91 15.25
N ARG A 81 10.03 0.81 16.55
CA ARG A 81 11.28 1.33 17.17
C ARG A 81 12.54 0.61 16.67
N THR A 82 12.40 -0.61 16.17
CA THR A 82 13.52 -1.39 15.63
C THR A 82 13.01 -2.32 14.53
N ILE A 83 13.61 -2.24 13.35
CA ILE A 83 13.38 -3.21 12.27
C ILE A 83 14.26 -4.41 12.57
N ARG A 84 13.65 -5.59 12.76
CA ARG A 84 14.41 -6.83 12.91
C ARG A 84 14.91 -7.23 11.51
N PRO A 85 16.21 -7.47 11.31
CA PRO A 85 16.72 -7.93 10.03
C PRO A 85 16.06 -9.26 9.69
N VAL A 86 15.51 -9.35 8.48
CA VAL A 86 14.96 -10.59 7.95
C VAL A 86 16.13 -11.36 7.33
N GLN A 87 16.53 -12.46 7.95
CA GLN A 87 17.55 -13.35 7.39
C GLN A 87 16.87 -14.35 6.44
N LEU A 88 16.84 -14.00 5.15
CA LEU A 88 16.40 -14.86 4.04
C LEU A 88 17.63 -15.55 3.41
N THR A 89 18.45 -16.20 4.21
CA THR A 89 19.70 -16.83 3.73
C THR A 89 19.46 -18.17 3.04
N ASP A 90 18.37 -18.85 3.36
CA ASP A 90 18.05 -20.14 2.79
C ASP A 90 16.53 -20.25 2.55
N PRO A 91 16.05 -20.40 1.29
CA PRO A 91 14.61 -20.50 1.00
C PRO A 91 13.94 -21.73 1.65
N GLY A 92 14.74 -22.67 2.17
CA GLY A 92 14.24 -23.86 2.87
C GLY A 92 13.38 -24.74 1.97
N LYS A 93 12.54 -25.59 2.59
CA LYS A 93 11.58 -26.45 1.86
C LYS A 93 10.23 -25.75 1.74
N ILE A 94 9.60 -25.84 0.56
CA ILE A 94 8.25 -25.33 0.34
C ILE A 94 7.28 -26.06 1.29
N LYS A 95 6.75 -25.34 2.29
CA LYS A 95 5.84 -25.91 3.28
C LYS A 95 4.39 -26.02 2.77
N ARG A 96 3.95 -25.08 1.92
CA ARG A 96 2.58 -25.02 1.39
C ARG A 96 2.48 -24.05 0.22
N ILE A 97 1.77 -24.44 -0.84
CA ILE A 97 1.37 -23.53 -1.93
C ILE A 97 -0.06 -23.03 -1.64
N ARG A 98 -0.29 -21.72 -1.76
CA ARG A 98 -1.62 -21.10 -1.70
C ARG A 98 -1.90 -20.42 -3.04
N GLY A 99 -2.98 -20.81 -3.70
CA GLY A 99 -3.48 -20.15 -4.90
C GLY A 99 -4.60 -19.18 -4.57
N THR A 100 -4.65 -18.03 -5.25
CA THR A 100 -5.78 -17.11 -5.23
C THR A 100 -6.28 -16.94 -6.66
N ALA A 101 -7.55 -17.28 -6.92
CA ALA A 101 -8.20 -17.08 -8.20
C ALA A 101 -9.29 -16.01 -8.08
N TYR A 102 -9.37 -15.13 -9.06
CA TYR A 102 -10.38 -14.08 -9.14
C TYR A 102 -10.93 -14.03 -10.57
N PRO A 103 -12.26 -13.79 -10.73
CA PRO A 103 -12.85 -13.65 -12.05
C PRO A 103 -12.35 -12.35 -12.70
N VAL A 104 -11.93 -12.45 -13.96
CA VAL A 104 -11.69 -11.32 -14.84
C VAL A 104 -12.95 -11.22 -15.71
N PHE A 105 -13.77 -10.21 -15.49
CA PHE A 105 -14.95 -9.91 -16.31
C PHE A 105 -14.59 -8.85 -17.34
#